data_AF-A0A1L5L3Y2-F1
#
_entry.id   AF-A0A1L5L3Y2-F1
#
_cell.length_a   1.000
_cell.length_b   1.000
_cell.length_c   1.000
_cell.angle_alpha   90.00
_cell.angle_beta   90.00
_cell.angle_gamma   90.00
#
_symmetry.space_group_name_H-M   'P 1'
#
loop_
_entity.id
_entity.type
_entity.pdbx_description
1 polymer ?
#
loop_
_entity_poly.entity_id
_entity_poly.type
_entity_poly.pdbx_seq_one_letter_code
_entity_poly.pdbx_strand_id
1 'polypeptide(L)'
;MTTPVCVQQRIRQLDRQGLSHREISRKLGVSRTTVVKYANHGDYSPKPLGSGHAGRSLVDAGYSAVVDGWLTADLRMPVKQRHTATRVYERLVAECGFTGSYSSVQRWVKRWRREHRMESDGFAELEWAPGSAQVDFGQARAVIAGVERVVHFLVVSFPYSNMRWVVALPGETSECVCQGLLWIFERMGMAPRVVVFDNATGVG
;
A
#
# COMPACT_ATOMS: atom_id res chain seq x y z
N MET A 1 -3.72 34.51 -9.76
CA MET A 1 -3.36 34.66 -8.34
C MET A 1 -4.65 34.74 -7.52
N THR A 2 -4.81 33.86 -6.54
CA THR A 2 -6.03 33.77 -5.72
C THR A 2 -5.95 34.80 -4.60
N THR A 3 -6.85 35.78 -4.60
CA THR A 3 -6.92 36.80 -3.52
C THR A 3 -7.28 36.11 -2.19
N PRO A 4 -6.55 36.33 -1.09
CA PRO A 4 -6.84 35.70 0.20
C PRO A 4 -8.29 35.93 0.66
N VAL A 5 -8.91 34.91 1.27
CA VAL A 5 -10.33 34.93 1.68
C VAL A 5 -10.66 36.11 2.62
N CYS A 6 -9.72 36.50 3.49
CA CYS A 6 -9.87 37.65 4.38
C CYS A 6 -10.04 38.98 3.62
N VAL A 7 -9.34 39.15 2.49
CA VAL A 7 -9.42 40.35 1.65
C VAL A 7 -10.78 40.40 0.93
N GLN A 8 -11.28 39.24 0.48
CA GLN A 8 -12.59 39.14 -0.17
C GLN A 8 -13.74 39.53 0.79
N GLN A 9 -13.68 39.03 2.04
CA GLN A 9 -14.66 39.38 3.08
C GLN A 9 -14.60 40.88 3.43
N ARG A 10 -13.39 41.46 3.47
CA ARG A 10 -13.19 42.88 3.75
C ARG A 10 -13.74 43.78 2.63
N ILE A 11 -13.58 43.39 1.36
CA ILE A 11 -14.20 44.07 0.21
C ILE A 11 -15.73 44.13 0.39
N ARG A 12 -16.37 43.00 0.70
CA ARG A 12 -17.83 42.92 0.90
C ARG A 12 -18.34 43.72 2.09
N GLN A 13 -17.54 43.83 3.15
CA GLN A 13 -17.90 44.63 4.32
C GLN A 13 -17.89 46.13 3.99
N LEU A 14 -16.84 46.61 3.33
CA LEU A 14 -16.72 48.03 2.96
C LEU A 14 -17.75 48.43 1.90
N ASP A 15 -18.07 47.52 0.98
CA ASP A 15 -19.12 47.73 -0.03
C ASP A 15 -20.51 47.87 0.61
N ARG A 16 -20.86 46.97 1.56
CA ARG A 16 -22.09 47.10 2.36
C ARG A 16 -22.14 48.36 3.23
N GLN A 17 -21.00 48.93 3.57
CA GLN A 17 -20.89 50.20 4.29
C GLN A 17 -21.03 51.43 3.37
N GLY A 18 -21.28 51.22 2.07
CA GLY A 18 -21.51 52.28 1.09
C GLY A 18 -20.25 52.95 0.55
N LEU A 19 -19.06 52.38 0.77
CA LEU A 19 -17.82 52.93 0.20
C LEU A 19 -17.78 52.67 -1.30
N SER A 20 -17.26 53.64 -2.06
CA SER A 20 -17.09 53.46 -3.49
C SER A 20 -16.02 52.42 -3.80
N HIS A 21 -16.17 51.67 -4.89
CA HIS A 21 -15.17 50.70 -5.34
C HIS A 21 -13.76 51.31 -5.51
N ARG A 22 -13.66 52.61 -5.81
CA ARG A 22 -12.40 53.35 -5.93
C ARG A 22 -11.72 53.56 -4.59
N GLU A 23 -12.49 53.74 -3.52
CA GLU A 23 -11.98 53.87 -2.15
C GLU A 23 -11.59 52.51 -1.59
N ILE A 24 -12.40 51.47 -1.82
CA ILE A 24 -12.09 50.10 -1.40
C ILE A 24 -10.78 49.62 -2.04
N SER A 25 -10.58 49.89 -3.33
CA SER A 25 -9.35 49.55 -4.06
C SER A 25 -8.11 50.21 -3.46
N ARG A 26 -8.19 51.50 -3.09
CA ARG A 26 -7.09 52.22 -2.42
C ARG A 26 -6.84 51.71 -1.01
N LYS A 27 -7.90 51.44 -0.25
CA LYS A 27 -7.82 51.05 1.17
C LYS A 27 -7.26 49.65 1.37
N LEU A 28 -7.52 48.73 0.43
CA LEU A 28 -7.09 47.33 0.51
C LEU A 28 -5.91 47.00 -0.42
N GLY A 29 -5.45 47.95 -1.23
CA GLY A 29 -4.34 47.74 -2.17
C GLY A 29 -4.65 46.73 -3.28
N VAL A 30 -5.93 46.54 -3.63
CA VAL A 30 -6.37 45.54 -4.61
C VAL A 30 -6.87 46.24 -5.87
N SER A 31 -6.68 45.62 -7.04
CA SER A 31 -7.16 46.17 -8.31
C SER A 31 -8.67 46.41 -8.30
N ARG A 32 -9.13 47.46 -8.98
CA ARG A 32 -10.56 47.78 -9.11
C ARG A 32 -11.37 46.62 -9.72
N THR A 33 -10.78 45.88 -10.66
CA THR A 33 -11.36 44.66 -11.24
C THR A 33 -11.64 43.60 -10.19
N THR A 34 -10.76 43.45 -9.20
CA THR A 34 -10.94 42.51 -8.09
C THR A 34 -12.01 42.99 -7.12
N VAL A 35 -12.07 44.30 -6.84
CA VAL A 35 -13.13 44.88 -6.00
C VAL A 35 -14.51 44.66 -6.63
N VAL A 36 -14.68 45.02 -7.91
CA VAL A 36 -15.93 44.79 -8.66
C VAL A 36 -16.32 43.31 -8.68
N LYS A 37 -15.34 42.41 -8.87
CA LYS A 37 -15.56 40.96 -8.87
C LYS A 37 -16.15 40.44 -7.56
N TYR A 38 -15.73 40.98 -6.40
CA TYR A 38 -16.14 40.47 -5.09
C TYR A 38 -17.27 41.28 -4.41
N ALA A 39 -17.48 42.54 -4.80
CA ALA A 39 -18.58 43.38 -4.33
C ALA A 39 -19.92 42.97 -4.96
N ASN A 40 -19.96 42.77 -6.28
CA ASN A 40 -21.22 42.57 -7.03
C ASN A 40 -21.77 41.13 -7.04
N HIS A 41 -21.12 40.17 -6.37
CA HIS A 41 -21.52 38.76 -6.43
C HIS A 41 -21.76 38.17 -5.03
N GLY A 42 -23.05 37.91 -4.77
CA GLY A 42 -23.52 37.09 -3.67
C GLY A 42 -23.02 35.66 -3.83
N ASP A 43 -22.22 35.26 -2.85
CA ASP A 43 -21.71 33.91 -2.63
C ASP A 43 -20.59 33.39 -3.58
N TYR A 44 -19.37 33.44 -3.02
CA TYR A 44 -18.18 32.74 -3.54
C TYR A 44 -17.59 31.95 -2.37
N SER A 45 -18.43 31.23 -1.62
CA SER A 45 -17.92 30.06 -0.89
C SER A 45 -17.04 29.27 -1.85
N PRO A 46 -15.81 28.85 -1.45
CA PRO A 46 -14.91 28.14 -2.34
C PRO A 46 -15.68 26.95 -2.89
N LYS A 47 -16.09 27.04 -4.16
CA LYS A 47 -16.71 25.92 -4.84
C LYS A 47 -15.64 24.82 -4.79
N PRO A 48 -15.95 23.62 -4.28
CA PRO A 48 -15.00 22.52 -4.37
C PRO A 48 -14.54 22.48 -5.82
N LEU A 49 -13.22 22.44 -6.03
CA LEU A 49 -12.62 22.33 -7.36
C LEU A 49 -13.44 21.29 -8.10
N GLY A 50 -14.15 21.74 -9.15
CA GLY A 50 -15.04 20.89 -9.91
C GLY A 50 -14.28 19.60 -10.19
N SER A 51 -14.86 18.48 -9.77
CA SER A 51 -14.31 17.16 -10.01
C SER A 51 -14.10 17.03 -11.51
N GLY A 52 -12.89 17.38 -11.96
CA GLY A 52 -12.52 17.38 -13.35
C GLY A 52 -12.80 15.97 -13.84
N HIS A 53 -13.80 15.85 -14.70
CA HIS A 53 -14.34 14.60 -15.23
C HIS A 53 -14.07 13.40 -14.32
N ALA A 54 -15.01 13.08 -13.42
CA ALA A 54 -15.09 11.73 -12.90
C ALA A 54 -15.25 10.81 -14.12
N GLY A 55 -14.13 10.34 -14.69
CA GLY A 55 -14.13 9.31 -15.72
C GLY A 55 -14.98 8.20 -15.15
N ARG A 56 -16.02 7.80 -15.92
CA ARG A 56 -17.10 6.89 -15.51
C ARG A 56 -16.60 5.96 -14.43
N SER A 57 -17.13 6.12 -13.22
CA SER A 57 -16.66 5.33 -12.10
C SER A 57 -16.90 3.86 -12.46
N LEU A 58 -16.10 2.96 -11.88
CA LEU A 58 -16.30 1.52 -12.08
C LEU A 58 -17.74 1.08 -11.73
N VAL A 59 -18.42 1.85 -10.88
CA VAL A 59 -19.84 1.71 -10.53
C VAL A 59 -20.75 2.00 -11.71
N ASP A 60 -20.50 3.11 -12.42
CA ASP A 60 -21.39 3.61 -13.49
C ASP A 60 -21.38 2.68 -14.72
N ALA A 61 -20.39 1.80 -14.81
CA ALA A 61 -20.21 0.87 -15.91
C ALA A 61 -20.60 -0.59 -15.57
N GLY A 62 -21.11 -0.86 -14.36
CA GLY A 62 -21.60 -2.19 -13.97
C GLY A 62 -20.54 -3.25 -13.69
N TYR A 63 -19.25 -2.90 -13.76
CA TYR A 63 -18.14 -3.85 -13.55
C TYR A 63 -17.78 -4.07 -12.07
N SER A 64 -18.36 -3.29 -11.15
CA SER A 64 -18.12 -3.41 -9.71
C SER A 64 -18.40 -4.82 -9.19
N ALA A 65 -19.55 -5.41 -9.55
CA ALA A 65 -19.92 -6.74 -9.09
C ALA A 65 -18.95 -7.83 -9.57
N VAL A 66 -18.43 -7.70 -10.79
CA VAL A 66 -17.46 -8.63 -11.36
C VAL A 66 -16.13 -8.54 -10.61
N VAL A 67 -15.63 -7.31 -10.40
CA VAL A 67 -14.38 -7.10 -9.67
C VAL A 67 -14.49 -7.56 -8.22
N ASP A 68 -15.60 -7.25 -7.55
CA ASP A 68 -15.84 -7.68 -6.18
C ASP A 68 -15.88 -9.21 -6.10
N GLY A 69 -16.51 -9.89 -7.07
CA GLY A 69 -16.51 -11.35 -7.16
C GLY A 69 -15.10 -11.95 -7.27
N TRP A 70 -14.23 -11.37 -8.10
CA TRP A 70 -12.84 -11.82 -8.20
C TRP A 70 -12.04 -11.57 -6.91
N LEU A 71 -12.20 -10.40 -6.30
CA LEU A 71 -11.51 -10.06 -5.05
C LEU A 71 -12.01 -10.91 -3.86
N THR A 72 -13.29 -11.27 -3.84
CA THR A 72 -13.83 -12.20 -2.84
C THR A 72 -13.28 -13.61 -3.04
N ALA A 73 -13.17 -14.08 -4.29
CA ALA A 73 -12.55 -15.37 -4.58
C ALA A 73 -11.07 -15.42 -4.16
N ASP A 74 -10.34 -14.31 -4.33
CA ASP A 74 -8.94 -14.17 -3.90
C ASP A 74 -8.75 -14.42 -2.41
N LEU A 75 -9.75 -14.14 -1.56
CA LEU A 75 -9.65 -14.38 -0.12
C LEU A 75 -9.35 -15.84 0.22
N ARG A 76 -9.79 -16.78 -0.63
CA ARG A 76 -9.55 -18.22 -0.47
C ARG A 76 -8.23 -18.71 -1.06
N MET A 77 -7.51 -17.84 -1.79
CA MET A 77 -6.26 -18.19 -2.46
C MET A 77 -5.04 -17.79 -1.61
N PRO A 78 -3.90 -18.52 -1.76
CA PRO A 78 -2.62 -18.11 -1.18
C PRO A 78 -2.27 -16.67 -1.58
N VAL A 79 -1.62 -15.91 -0.68
CA VAL A 79 -1.33 -14.47 -0.89
C VAL A 79 -0.64 -14.19 -2.23
N LYS A 80 0.31 -15.06 -2.63
CA LYS A 80 1.05 -14.93 -3.89
C LYS A 80 0.21 -15.18 -5.16
N GLN A 81 -0.96 -15.80 -5.02
CA GLN A 81 -1.86 -16.15 -6.13
C GLN A 81 -3.07 -15.20 -6.25
N ARG A 82 -3.21 -14.23 -5.34
CA ARG A 82 -4.30 -13.23 -5.37
C ARG A 82 -4.05 -12.20 -6.49
N HIS A 83 -5.13 -11.71 -7.10
CA HIS A 83 -5.03 -10.74 -8.18
C HIS A 83 -4.42 -9.42 -7.70
N THR A 84 -3.47 -8.91 -8.49
CA THR A 84 -3.03 -7.52 -8.39
C THR A 84 -4.05 -6.60 -9.06
N ALA A 85 -4.03 -5.30 -8.75
CA ALA A 85 -4.89 -4.33 -9.44
C ALA A 85 -4.63 -4.35 -10.96
N THR A 86 -3.38 -4.57 -11.39
CA THR A 86 -3.01 -4.75 -12.80
C THR A 86 -3.72 -5.96 -13.40
N ARG A 87 -3.68 -7.11 -12.71
CA ARG A 87 -4.34 -8.33 -13.20
C ARG A 87 -5.85 -8.16 -13.30
N VAL A 88 -6.48 -7.50 -12.32
CA VAL A 88 -7.92 -7.17 -12.37
C VAL A 88 -8.23 -6.30 -13.59
N TYR A 89 -7.41 -5.29 -13.88
CA TYR A 89 -7.60 -4.43 -15.04
C TYR A 89 -7.45 -5.18 -16.37
N GLU A 90 -6.40 -5.98 -16.53
CA GLU A 90 -6.18 -6.80 -17.73
C GLU A 90 -7.36 -7.73 -18.00
N ARG A 91 -7.87 -8.41 -16.95
CA ARG A 91 -9.04 -9.29 -17.06
C ARG A 91 -10.30 -8.52 -17.40
N LEU A 92 -10.53 -7.35 -16.79
CA LEU A 92 -11.65 -6.49 -17.14
C LEU A 92 -11.64 -6.07 -18.62
N VAL A 93 -10.46 -5.73 -19.16
CA VAL A 93 -10.32 -5.36 -20.58
C VAL A 93 -10.56 -6.58 -21.48
N ALA A 94 -9.92 -7.71 -21.18
CA ALA A 94 -9.94 -8.90 -22.02
C ALA A 94 -11.27 -9.68 -21.96
N GLU A 95 -11.84 -9.85 -20.76
CA GLU A 95 -13.01 -10.70 -20.52
C GLU A 95 -14.32 -9.90 -20.56
N CYS A 96 -14.27 -8.60 -20.24
CA CYS A 96 -15.48 -7.79 -20.06
C CYS A 96 -15.55 -6.56 -20.97
N GLY A 97 -14.53 -6.30 -21.79
CA GLY A 97 -14.53 -5.15 -22.72
C GLY A 97 -14.44 -3.80 -22.02
N PHE A 98 -13.81 -3.73 -20.84
CA PHE A 98 -13.69 -2.50 -20.08
C PHE A 98 -12.89 -1.42 -20.83
N THR A 99 -13.48 -0.24 -21.02
CA THR A 99 -12.86 0.91 -21.72
C THR A 99 -12.41 2.03 -20.77
N GLY A 100 -12.48 1.80 -19.46
CA GLY A 100 -12.08 2.79 -18.46
C GLY A 100 -10.58 2.76 -18.17
N SER A 101 -10.12 3.65 -17.28
CA SER A 101 -8.71 3.74 -16.94
C SER A 101 -8.29 2.75 -15.84
N TYR A 102 -7.04 2.29 -15.91
CA TYR A 102 -6.40 1.52 -14.85
C TYR A 102 -6.51 2.20 -13.47
N SER A 103 -6.35 3.52 -13.40
CA SER A 103 -6.44 4.29 -12.15
C SER A 103 -7.81 4.20 -11.48
N SER A 104 -8.89 3.97 -12.23
CA SER A 104 -10.22 3.74 -11.67
C SER A 104 -10.32 2.33 -11.04
N VAL A 105 -9.77 1.31 -11.69
CA VAL A 105 -9.66 -0.05 -11.13
C VAL A 105 -8.79 -0.07 -9.88
N GLN A 106 -7.62 0.56 -9.93
CA GLN A 106 -6.70 0.62 -8.79
C GLN A 106 -7.36 1.29 -7.57
N ARG A 107 -8.08 2.40 -7.76
CA ARG A 107 -8.84 3.06 -6.68
C ARG A 107 -9.93 2.15 -6.11
N TRP A 108 -10.65 1.43 -6.98
CA TRP A 108 -11.67 0.47 -6.56
C TRP A 108 -11.08 -0.65 -5.69
N VAL A 109 -10.08 -1.35 -6.22
CA VAL A 109 -9.40 -2.46 -5.53
C VAL A 109 -8.83 -2.00 -4.18
N LYS A 110 -8.22 -0.81 -4.13
CA LYS A 110 -7.69 -0.24 -2.88
C LYS A 110 -8.80 0.00 -1.86
N ARG A 111 -9.94 0.55 -2.28
CA ARG A 111 -11.08 0.77 -1.39
C ARG A 111 -11.66 -0.55 -0.89
N TRP A 112 -11.92 -1.48 -1.79
CA TRP A 112 -12.46 -2.81 -1.46
C TRP A 112 -11.57 -3.52 -0.43
N ARG A 113 -10.25 -3.53 -0.65
CA ARG A 113 -9.29 -4.15 0.28
C ARG A 113 -9.26 -3.51 1.66
N ARG A 114 -9.56 -2.21 1.77
CA ARG A 114 -9.64 -1.51 3.06
C ARG A 114 -10.93 -1.87 3.80
N GLU A 115 -12.04 -1.95 3.09
CA GLU A 115 -13.35 -2.34 3.64
C GLU A 115 -13.38 -3.81 4.06
N HIS A 116 -12.65 -4.66 3.35
CA HIS A 116 -12.57 -6.11 3.60
C HIS A 116 -11.25 -6.51 4.27
N ARG A 117 -10.53 -5.55 4.85
CA ARG A 117 -9.34 -5.86 5.66
C ARG A 117 -9.85 -6.52 6.94
N MET A 118 -9.58 -7.81 7.11
CA MET A 118 -9.77 -8.44 8.41
C MET A 118 -8.91 -7.69 9.44
N GLU A 119 -9.44 -7.52 10.65
CA GLU A 119 -8.64 -7.05 11.78
C GLU A 119 -7.42 -7.97 11.87
N SER A 120 -6.25 -7.44 11.51
CA SER A 120 -5.00 -8.17 11.72
C SER A 120 -4.64 -7.94 13.17
N ASP A 121 -4.43 -9.03 13.92
CA ASP A 121 -3.68 -8.98 15.17
C ASP A 121 -2.45 -8.11 14.92
N GLY A 122 -2.32 -7.03 15.69
CA GLY A 122 -1.26 -6.04 15.48
C GLY A 122 0.10 -6.73 15.38
N PHE A 123 0.96 -6.25 14.48
CA PHE A 123 2.34 -6.72 14.46
C PHE A 123 3.00 -6.30 15.77
N ALA A 124 3.32 -7.26 16.63
CA ALA A 124 4.20 -7.01 17.76
C ALA A 124 5.60 -6.71 17.19
N GLU A 125 6.12 -5.52 17.49
CA GLU A 125 7.52 -5.21 17.21
C GLU A 125 8.38 -6.07 18.14
N LEU A 126 8.96 -7.14 17.58
CA LEU A 126 9.89 -7.98 18.30
C LEU A 126 11.22 -7.23 18.41
N GLU A 127 11.57 -6.76 19.61
CA GLU A 127 12.91 -6.28 19.90
C GLU A 127 13.87 -7.48 20.01
N TRP A 128 14.84 -7.54 19.09
CA TRP A 128 15.84 -8.61 19.08
C TRP A 128 17.15 -8.13 19.68
N ALA A 129 17.59 -8.78 20.75
CA ALA A 129 18.91 -8.53 21.30
C ALA A 129 20.03 -8.94 20.30
N PRO A 130 21.20 -8.26 20.33
CA PRO A 130 22.37 -8.71 19.59
C PRO A 130 22.73 -10.17 19.94
N GLY A 131 23.05 -10.96 18.93
CA GLY A 131 23.39 -12.38 19.10
C GLY A 131 22.19 -13.31 19.25
N SER A 132 20.97 -12.83 19.00
CA SER A 132 19.80 -13.68 18.77
C SER A 132 19.66 -14.04 17.29
N ALA A 133 19.31 -15.29 17.02
CA ALA A 133 19.03 -15.80 15.69
C ALA A 133 17.62 -16.38 15.62
N GLN A 134 16.99 -16.22 14.47
CA GLN A 134 15.73 -16.88 14.12
C GLN A 134 15.98 -17.87 12.98
N VAL A 135 15.47 -19.08 13.16
CA VAL A 135 15.65 -20.20 12.23
C VAL A 135 14.30 -20.60 11.67
N ASP A 136 14.27 -20.76 10.36
CA ASP A 136 13.09 -21.15 9.59
C ASP A 136 13.51 -22.06 8.42
N PHE A 137 12.58 -22.86 7.92
CA PHE A 137 12.73 -23.58 6.66
C PHE A 137 11.85 -22.96 5.58
N GLY A 138 12.40 -22.90 4.37
CA GLY A 138 11.57 -22.70 3.20
C GLY A 138 11.83 -23.73 2.12
N GLN A 139 10.95 -23.71 1.13
CA GLN A 139 10.97 -24.62 0.00
C GLN A 139 11.02 -23.86 -1.32
N ALA A 140 11.80 -24.37 -2.26
CA ALA A 140 11.84 -23.90 -3.63
C ALA A 140 11.90 -25.09 -4.59
N ARG A 141 11.28 -24.93 -5.76
CA ARG A 141 11.46 -25.87 -6.87
C ARG A 141 12.76 -25.51 -7.58
N ALA A 142 13.66 -26.47 -7.72
CA ALA A 142 14.91 -26.32 -8.44
C ALA A 142 15.15 -27.52 -9.36
N VAL A 143 15.84 -27.29 -10.47
CA VAL A 143 16.30 -28.36 -11.36
C VAL A 143 17.72 -28.73 -10.95
N ILE A 144 17.89 -29.93 -10.36
CA ILE A 144 19.19 -30.45 -9.94
C ILE A 144 19.51 -31.64 -10.83
N ALA A 145 20.65 -31.57 -11.53
CA ALA A 145 21.08 -32.59 -12.49
C ALA A 145 19.99 -32.96 -13.52
N GLY A 146 19.24 -31.96 -14.01
CA GLY A 146 18.17 -32.15 -15.00
C GLY A 146 16.85 -32.66 -14.45
N VAL A 147 16.76 -32.95 -13.15
CA VAL A 147 15.52 -33.40 -12.50
C VAL A 147 14.94 -32.29 -11.64
N GLU A 148 13.66 -31.97 -11.84
CA GLU A 148 12.96 -31.03 -10.97
C GLU A 148 12.72 -31.66 -9.60
N ARG A 149 13.13 -30.97 -8.54
CA ARG A 149 12.97 -31.39 -7.15
C ARG A 149 12.59 -30.20 -6.28
N VAL A 150 11.89 -30.48 -5.20
CA VAL A 150 11.72 -29.52 -4.11
C VAL A 150 13.00 -29.56 -3.28
N VAL A 151 13.61 -28.39 -3.10
CA VAL A 151 14.78 -28.20 -2.24
C VAL A 151 14.31 -27.46 -1.01
N HIS A 152 14.75 -27.96 0.14
CA HIS A 152 14.52 -27.33 1.43
C HIS A 152 15.71 -26.45 1.76
N PHE A 153 15.48 -25.28 2.34
CA PHE A 153 16.56 -24.40 2.76
C PHE A 153 16.35 -23.97 4.19
N LEU A 154 17.34 -24.25 5.03
CA LEU A 154 17.44 -23.71 6.38
C LEU A 154 17.92 -22.27 6.27
N VAL A 155 17.13 -21.34 6.78
CA VAL A 155 17.45 -19.92 6.86
C VAL A 155 17.72 -19.57 8.30
N VAL A 156 18.93 -19.07 8.59
CA VAL A 156 19.30 -18.51 9.89
C VAL A 156 19.43 -17.01 9.72
N SER A 157 18.49 -16.27 10.30
CA SER A 157 18.46 -14.81 10.25
C SER A 157 18.88 -14.21 11.59
N PHE A 158 19.56 -13.06 11.53
CA PHE A 158 20.03 -12.30 12.69
C PHE A 158 19.33 -10.95 12.70
N PRO A 159 18.13 -10.84 13.29
CA PRO A 159 17.27 -9.66 13.09
C PRO A 159 17.91 -8.34 13.51
N TYR A 160 18.73 -8.34 14.58
CA TYR A 160 19.47 -7.15 15.03
C TYR A 160 20.38 -6.55 13.94
N SER A 161 21.03 -7.40 13.13
CA SER A 161 21.94 -6.97 12.06
C SER A 161 21.33 -7.05 10.66
N ASN A 162 20.15 -7.64 10.54
CA ASN A 162 19.50 -8.02 9.30
C ASN A 162 20.32 -8.99 8.40
N MET A 163 21.38 -9.62 8.93
CA MET A 163 22.18 -10.64 8.24
C MET A 163 21.41 -11.96 8.14
N ARG A 164 21.66 -12.73 7.07
CA ARG A 164 21.04 -14.06 6.86
C ARG A 164 22.05 -15.05 6.27
N TRP A 165 22.01 -16.27 6.77
CA TRP A 165 22.67 -17.43 6.20
C TRP A 165 21.62 -18.42 5.69
N VAL A 166 21.95 -19.11 4.60
CA VAL A 166 21.05 -20.07 3.96
C VAL A 166 21.84 -21.31 3.58
N VAL A 167 21.29 -22.48 3.90
CA VAL A 167 21.84 -23.79 3.53
C VAL A 167 20.75 -24.62 2.87
N ALA A 168 21.02 -25.13 1.67
CA ALA A 168 20.14 -26.08 1.00
C ALA A 168 20.35 -27.50 1.58
N LEU A 169 19.26 -28.17 1.92
CA LEU A 169 19.21 -29.46 2.59
C LEU A 169 18.21 -30.40 1.88
N PRO A 170 18.39 -31.72 2.00
CA PRO A 170 17.51 -32.69 1.36
C PRO A 170 16.10 -32.78 2.00
N GLY A 171 15.90 -32.20 3.19
CA GLY A 171 14.62 -32.25 3.92
C GLY A 171 14.57 -31.28 5.10
N GLU A 172 13.41 -31.29 5.79
CA GLU A 172 13.11 -30.52 7.00
C GLU A 172 13.09 -31.44 8.23
N THR A 173 14.18 -32.15 8.48
CA THR A 173 14.33 -33.08 9.63
C THR A 173 15.24 -32.50 10.70
N SER A 174 15.16 -33.01 11.93
CA SER A 174 16.07 -32.65 13.03
C SER A 174 17.55 -32.81 12.67
N GLU A 175 17.92 -33.85 11.91
CA GLU A 175 19.29 -34.04 11.43
C GLU A 175 19.71 -32.94 10.46
N CYS A 176 18.81 -32.55 9.55
CA CYS A 176 19.05 -31.46 8.62
C CYS A 176 19.22 -30.12 9.36
N VAL A 177 18.44 -29.88 10.42
CA VAL A 177 18.60 -28.70 11.29
C VAL A 177 19.96 -28.69 11.96
N CYS A 178 20.33 -29.76 12.67
CA CYS A 178 21.61 -29.84 13.36
C CYS A 178 22.78 -29.66 12.39
N GLN A 179 22.75 -30.36 11.25
CA GLN A 179 23.80 -30.25 10.24
C GLN A 179 23.89 -28.86 9.62
N GLY A 180 22.75 -28.25 9.28
CA GLY A 180 22.70 -26.91 8.71
C GLY A 180 23.19 -25.84 9.68
N LEU A 181 22.80 -25.94 10.96
CA LEU A 181 23.27 -25.04 12.01
C LEU A 181 24.78 -25.18 12.25
N LEU A 182 25.30 -26.41 12.30
CA LEU A 182 26.73 -26.67 12.44
C LEU A 182 27.52 -25.97 11.32
N TRP A 183 27.14 -26.19 10.06
CA TRP A 183 27.81 -25.53 8.92
C TRP A 183 27.76 -24.01 9.00
N ILE A 184 26.63 -23.44 9.41
CA ILE A 184 26.49 -21.98 9.55
C ILE A 184 27.35 -21.45 10.70
N PHE A 185 27.35 -22.12 11.86
CA PHE A 185 28.11 -21.70 13.04
C PHE A 185 29.62 -21.81 12.80
N GLU A 186 30.07 -22.89 12.16
CA GLU A 186 31.46 -23.05 11.73
C GLU A 186 31.87 -21.92 10.78
N ARG A 187 31.02 -21.59 9.80
CA ARG A 187 31.31 -20.52 8.83
C ARG A 187 31.34 -19.13 9.46
N MET A 188 30.52 -18.88 10.48
CA MET A 188 30.55 -17.65 11.24
C MET A 188 31.72 -17.58 12.23
N GLY A 189 32.29 -18.74 12.59
CA GLY A 189 33.29 -18.85 13.66
C GLY A 189 32.72 -18.57 15.06
N MET A 190 31.39 -18.55 15.20
CA MET A 190 30.69 -18.26 16.46
C MET A 190 29.26 -18.79 16.41
N ALA A 191 28.65 -18.95 17.60
CA ALA A 191 27.26 -19.34 17.76
C ALA A 191 26.44 -18.20 18.41
N PRO A 192 25.18 -17.99 18.00
CA PRO A 192 24.27 -17.08 18.69
C PRO A 192 23.99 -17.55 20.12
N ARG A 193 23.64 -16.61 21.00
CA ARG A 193 23.24 -16.92 22.38
C ARG A 193 21.86 -17.54 22.47
N VAL A 194 20.97 -17.15 21.57
CA VAL A 194 19.58 -17.59 21.51
C VAL A 194 19.25 -17.93 20.07
N VAL A 195 18.67 -19.11 19.89
CA VAL A 195 18.13 -19.58 18.61
C VAL A 195 16.64 -19.80 18.80
N VAL A 196 15.82 -19.07 18.03
CA VAL A 196 14.36 -19.15 18.06
C VAL A 196 13.87 -19.86 16.80
N PHE A 197 13.05 -20.88 16.97
CA PHE A 197 12.32 -21.54 15.90
C PHE A 197 10.85 -21.12 15.98
N ASP A 198 10.22 -20.78 14.85
CA ASP A 198 8.81 -20.41 14.81
C ASP A 198 7.88 -21.65 14.79
N ASN A 199 8.34 -22.76 14.23
CA ASN A 199 7.65 -24.05 14.17
C ASN A 199 8.62 -25.21 14.40
N ALA A 200 8.70 -25.69 15.63
CA ALA A 200 9.60 -26.79 16.03
C ALA A 200 9.01 -28.19 15.83
N THR A 201 7.87 -28.34 15.14
CA THR A 201 7.13 -29.62 15.03
C THR A 201 7.89 -30.74 14.33
N GLY A 202 8.98 -30.44 13.62
CA GLY A 202 9.91 -31.44 13.05
C GLY A 202 11.32 -31.42 13.66
N VAL A 203 11.52 -30.71 14.78
CA VAL A 203 12.83 -30.46 15.42
C VAL A 203 12.96 -31.21 16.76
N GLY A 204 11.91 -31.93 17.19
CA GLY A 204 11.86 -32.71 18.43
C GLY A 204 11.40 -34.14 18.19
#